data_AF-A0ABD6QQY6-F1
#
_entry.id   AF-A0ABD6QQY6-F1
#
_cell.length_a   1.000
_cell.length_b   1.000
_cell.length_c   1.000
_cell.angle_alpha   90.00
_cell.angle_beta   90.00
_cell.angle_gamma   90.00
#
_symmetry.space_group_name_H-M   'P 1'
#
loop_
_entity.id
_entity.type
_entity.pdbx_description
1 polymer ?
#
loop_
_entity_poly.entity_id
_entity_poly.type
_entity_poly.pdbx_seq_one_letter_code
_entity_poly.pdbx_strand_id
1 'polypeptide(L)'
;MVAVTLLLSGCAPERPAPEPTTTSARATDQTEPQVLPDCATVSISFEPALDRQHIRCSLTLGDDSTLTVSSDPAWSFSLRSGGATVEEFREPTDKIGQTGMAALLQDIDHSGTPVLLVVTGRGGTGGEPMAVWRQTGQPKHFVRAGELFGFRTFYRTPEGFFGNYAHVGSGAGVVTLYRWNGDRLAEAVVLDVQVPGWLKRPDDTREWIRNGKTDCTISDDDYPPGALATRTASMRAAGIDPATAAQQFCTQPWVATLYR
;
A
#
# COMPACT_ATOMS: atom_id res chain seq x y z
N MET A 1 -70.96 14.22 35.17
CA MET A 1 -70.77 12.76 35.32
C MET A 1 -69.55 12.51 36.19
N VAL A 2 -69.71 12.37 37.50
CA VAL A 2 -68.78 11.65 38.39
C VAL A 2 -69.57 11.32 39.66
N ALA A 3 -69.66 10.03 40.02
CA ALA A 3 -69.40 9.51 41.36
C ALA A 3 -69.96 8.07 41.48
N VAL A 4 -69.07 7.11 41.68
CA VAL A 4 -69.36 5.80 42.29
C VAL A 4 -68.24 5.55 43.31
N THR A 5 -68.59 5.65 44.59
CA THR A 5 -68.47 4.64 45.66
C THR A 5 -67.28 3.64 45.58
N LEU A 6 -66.56 3.19 46.62
CA LEU A 6 -66.38 3.41 48.08
C LEU A 6 -65.46 2.23 48.55
N LEU A 7 -64.90 2.32 49.78
CA LEU A 7 -64.33 1.23 50.62
C LEU A 7 -62.85 0.86 50.33
N LEU A 8 -61.98 0.45 51.26
CA LEU A 8 -61.94 0.34 52.73
C LEU A 8 -60.48 -0.04 53.09
N SER A 9 -59.98 0.47 54.23
CA SER A 9 -59.07 -0.17 55.22
C SER A 9 -57.81 -0.96 54.80
N GLY A 10 -56.70 -0.69 55.51
CA GLY A 10 -55.77 -1.76 55.91
C GLY A 10 -54.30 -1.35 56.04
N CYS A 11 -53.82 -1.18 57.27
CA CYS A 11 -52.40 -1.04 57.60
C CYS A 11 -51.69 -2.41 57.52
N ALA A 12 -50.49 -2.45 56.95
CA ALA A 12 -49.44 -3.40 57.33
C ALA A 12 -48.04 -2.79 57.06
N PRO A 13 -47.05 -3.05 57.94
CA PRO A 13 -45.79 -2.31 58.00
C PRO A 13 -44.71 -2.80 57.02
N GLU A 14 -43.80 -1.89 56.69
CA GLU A 14 -42.60 -2.07 55.87
C GLU A 14 -41.71 -3.22 56.36
N ARG A 15 -41.34 -4.12 55.43
CA ARG A 15 -40.15 -4.96 55.55
C ARG A 15 -39.01 -4.31 54.77
N PRO A 16 -37.79 -4.18 55.34
CA PRO A 16 -36.64 -3.69 54.59
C PRO A 16 -36.27 -4.66 53.47
N ALA A 17 -36.01 -4.11 52.27
CA ALA A 17 -35.40 -4.85 51.18
C ALA A 17 -33.93 -5.16 51.49
N PRO A 18 -33.39 -6.32 51.06
CA PRO A 18 -31.99 -6.67 51.27
C PRO A 18 -31.06 -5.84 50.36
N GLU A 19 -29.88 -5.50 50.90
CA GLU A 19 -28.80 -4.78 50.23
C GLU A 19 -28.36 -5.44 48.91
N PRO A 20 -28.01 -4.65 47.87
CA PRO A 20 -27.44 -5.20 46.66
C PRO A 20 -25.99 -5.63 46.91
N THR A 21 -25.76 -6.93 46.73
CA THR A 21 -24.47 -7.60 46.69
C THR A 21 -23.46 -6.85 45.80
N THR A 22 -22.28 -6.62 46.36
CA THR A 22 -21.04 -6.18 45.73
C THR A 22 -20.90 -6.70 44.29
N THR A 23 -20.92 -5.79 43.32
CA THR A 23 -20.57 -6.08 41.93
C THR A 23 -19.09 -6.43 41.88
N SER A 24 -18.81 -7.67 41.48
CA SER A 24 -17.47 -8.18 41.21
C SER A 24 -16.79 -7.28 40.17
N ALA A 25 -15.61 -6.76 40.54
CA ALA A 25 -14.80 -5.93 39.67
C ALA A 25 -14.48 -6.70 38.38
N ARG A 26 -14.81 -6.08 37.25
CA ARG A 26 -14.41 -6.51 35.91
C ARG A 26 -12.87 -6.49 35.88
N ALA A 27 -12.27 -7.67 35.79
CA ALA A 27 -10.85 -7.80 35.51
C ALA A 27 -10.57 -7.03 34.21
N THR A 28 -9.76 -5.99 34.32
CA THR A 28 -9.07 -5.43 33.17
C THR A 28 -8.04 -6.47 32.78
N ASP A 29 -8.31 -7.21 31.71
CA ASP A 29 -7.29 -7.99 31.01
C ASP A 29 -6.26 -6.98 30.52
N GLN A 30 -5.25 -6.72 31.35
CA GLN A 30 -3.98 -6.19 30.87
C GLN A 30 -3.34 -7.31 30.08
N THR A 31 -3.69 -7.39 28.80
CA THR A 31 -2.99 -8.23 27.84
C THR A 31 -1.53 -7.79 27.84
N GLU A 32 -0.66 -8.67 28.36
CA GLU A 32 0.78 -8.59 28.17
C GLU A 32 1.08 -8.28 26.70
N PRO A 33 2.04 -7.39 26.38
CA PRO A 33 2.34 -7.05 24.99
C PRO A 33 2.65 -8.34 24.23
N GLN A 34 1.70 -8.81 23.42
CA GLN A 34 1.90 -9.98 22.59
C GLN A 34 3.05 -9.66 21.65
N VAL A 35 4.17 -10.37 21.79
CA VAL A 35 5.31 -10.24 20.88
C VAL A 35 4.83 -10.73 19.53
N LEU A 36 4.59 -9.79 18.61
CA LEU A 36 4.13 -10.09 17.26
C LEU A 36 5.30 -10.60 16.40
N PRO A 37 5.07 -11.58 15.52
CA PRO A 37 6.09 -12.00 14.56
C PRO A 37 6.44 -10.87 13.60
N ASP A 38 7.61 -10.96 12.97
CA ASP A 38 8.01 -10.05 11.88
C ASP A 38 7.15 -10.32 10.64
N CYS A 39 6.63 -9.26 10.01
CA CYS A 39 5.80 -9.38 8.81
C CYS A 39 6.48 -10.10 7.64
N ALA A 40 7.81 -10.08 7.54
CA ALA A 40 8.56 -10.83 6.53
C ALA A 40 8.49 -12.36 6.70
N THR A 41 8.08 -12.83 7.88
CA THR A 41 8.01 -14.26 8.22
C THR A 41 6.59 -14.82 8.20
N VAL A 42 5.57 -13.96 8.09
CA VAL A 42 4.18 -14.41 8.06
C VAL A 42 3.89 -15.11 6.73
N SER A 43 3.46 -16.37 6.81
CA SER A 43 3.00 -17.13 5.67
C SER A 43 1.54 -16.80 5.37
N ILE A 44 1.27 -16.32 4.16
CA ILE A 44 -0.09 -16.08 3.65
C ILE A 44 -0.27 -17.02 2.46
N SER A 45 -1.19 -17.97 2.60
CA SER A 45 -1.37 -19.04 1.63
C SER A 45 -2.78 -19.03 1.03
N PHE A 46 -3.21 -20.09 0.35
CA PHE A 46 -4.61 -20.25 -0.06
C PHE A 46 -5.47 -20.90 1.03
N GLU A 47 -4.84 -21.49 2.05
CA GLU A 47 -5.51 -22.17 3.17
C GLU A 47 -4.95 -21.68 4.52
N PRO A 48 -5.81 -21.23 5.46
CA PRO A 48 -7.27 -21.13 5.37
C PRO A 48 -7.72 -20.05 4.36
N ALA A 49 -9.02 -20.00 4.09
CA ALA A 49 -9.63 -18.94 3.26
C ALA A 49 -9.11 -17.56 3.69
N LEU A 50 -8.87 -16.68 2.72
CA LEU A 50 -8.09 -15.46 2.94
C LEU A 50 -8.70 -14.53 3.99
N ASP A 51 -10.03 -14.45 4.03
CA ASP A 51 -10.80 -13.71 5.04
C ASP A 51 -10.68 -14.27 6.47
N ARG A 52 -10.03 -15.43 6.64
CA ARG A 52 -9.79 -16.12 7.92
C ARG A 52 -8.32 -16.19 8.32
N GLN A 53 -7.41 -15.59 7.54
CA GLN A 53 -5.98 -15.65 7.85
C GLN A 53 -5.55 -14.69 8.97
N HIS A 54 -6.34 -13.64 9.23
CA HIS A 54 -6.20 -12.76 10.40
C HIS A 54 -4.74 -12.38 10.68
N ILE A 55 -4.07 -11.80 9.69
CA ILE A 55 -2.65 -11.44 9.72
C ILE A 55 -2.42 -10.46 10.86
N ARG A 56 -1.46 -10.78 11.74
CA ARG A 56 -0.97 -9.90 12.81
C ARG A 56 0.53 -10.02 12.90
N CYS A 57 1.23 -8.93 12.64
CA CYS A 57 2.69 -8.89 12.64
C CYS A 57 3.20 -7.49 12.96
N SER A 58 4.52 -7.36 13.07
CA SER A 58 5.17 -6.09 13.31
C SER A 58 6.24 -5.80 12.25
N LEU A 59 6.43 -4.50 11.98
CA LEU A 59 7.51 -3.95 11.17
C LEU A 59 8.35 -3.02 12.05
N THR A 60 9.67 -3.08 11.90
CA THR A 60 10.60 -2.21 12.63
C THR A 60 11.01 -1.03 11.74
N LEU A 61 10.85 0.20 12.24
CA LEU A 61 11.08 1.45 11.48
C LEU A 61 12.42 2.14 11.79
N GLY A 62 13.16 1.61 12.77
CA GLY A 62 14.28 2.31 13.42
C GLY A 62 13.84 3.20 14.58
N ASP A 63 14.78 3.78 15.31
CA ASP A 63 14.54 4.72 16.43
C ASP A 63 13.50 4.22 17.46
N ASP A 64 13.60 2.94 17.88
CA ASP A 64 12.67 2.26 18.79
C ASP A 64 11.19 2.35 18.38
N SER A 65 10.93 2.59 17.09
CA SER A 65 9.58 2.71 16.54
C SER A 65 9.16 1.44 15.82
N THR A 66 7.93 1.00 16.09
CA THR A 66 7.34 -0.22 15.53
C THR A 66 5.98 0.07 14.92
N LEU A 67 5.68 -0.60 13.82
CA LEU A 67 4.36 -0.58 13.20
C LEU A 67 3.70 -1.94 13.41
N THR A 68 2.63 -1.98 14.19
CA THR A 68 1.77 -3.15 14.24
C THR A 68 0.90 -3.19 12.99
N VAL A 69 0.88 -4.32 12.30
CA VAL A 69 0.08 -4.57 11.11
C VAL A 69 -1.00 -5.58 11.47
N SER A 70 -2.25 -5.27 11.11
CA SER A 70 -3.40 -6.15 11.26
C SER A 70 -4.19 -6.23 9.95
N SER A 71 -4.66 -7.42 9.57
CA SER A 71 -5.70 -7.55 8.55
C SER A 71 -7.12 -7.43 9.12
N ASP A 72 -7.27 -7.31 10.45
CA ASP A 72 -8.55 -7.19 11.16
C ASP A 72 -8.68 -5.84 11.88
N PRO A 73 -9.46 -4.87 11.37
CA PRO A 73 -10.10 -4.82 10.04
C PRO A 73 -9.06 -4.66 8.91
N ALA A 74 -9.51 -4.80 7.65
CA ALA A 74 -8.67 -4.81 6.46
C ALA A 74 -7.54 -3.77 6.52
N TRP A 75 -6.29 -4.26 6.52
CA TRP A 75 -5.04 -3.50 6.56
C TRP A 75 -5.09 -2.27 7.48
N SER A 76 -5.07 -2.55 8.78
CA SER A 76 -4.97 -1.55 9.85
C SER A 76 -3.57 -1.51 10.44
N PHE A 77 -3.15 -0.32 10.83
CA PHE A 77 -1.79 -0.04 11.28
C PHE A 77 -1.82 0.79 12.56
N SER A 78 -0.91 0.47 13.50
CA SER A 78 -0.71 1.23 14.74
C SER A 78 0.77 1.50 14.90
N LEU A 79 1.15 2.77 14.76
CA LEU A 79 2.53 3.24 14.92
C LEU A 79 2.79 3.49 16.40
N ARG A 80 3.82 2.84 16.92
CA ARG A 80 4.32 3.05 18.27
C ARG A 80 5.70 3.67 18.21
N SER A 81 5.93 4.67 19.06
CA SER A 81 7.23 5.32 19.24
C SER A 81 7.41 5.64 20.72
N GLY A 82 8.59 5.33 21.28
CA GLY A 82 8.85 5.54 22.71
C GLY A 82 7.88 4.81 23.65
N GLY A 83 7.33 3.67 23.22
CA GLY A 83 6.37 2.88 24.01
C GLY A 83 4.92 3.37 23.98
N ALA A 84 4.62 4.48 23.31
CA ALA A 84 3.26 4.99 23.14
C ALA A 84 2.77 4.82 21.70
N THR A 85 1.47 4.54 21.52
CA THR A 85 0.83 4.64 20.20
C THR A 85 0.73 6.12 19.82
N VAL A 86 1.30 6.48 18.68
CA VAL A 86 1.33 7.88 18.19
C VAL A 86 0.43 8.09 16.96
N GLU A 87 0.08 7.01 16.25
CA GLU A 87 -0.80 7.07 15.10
C GLU A 87 -1.51 5.74 14.89
N GLU A 88 -2.77 5.81 14.45
CA GLU A 88 -3.50 4.66 13.92
C GLU A 88 -4.13 5.04 12.58
N PHE A 89 -3.97 4.19 11.58
CA PHE A 89 -4.49 4.43 10.23
C PHE A 89 -4.85 3.11 9.53
N ARG A 90 -5.55 3.23 8.41
CA ARG A 90 -6.06 2.08 7.65
C ARG A 90 -5.93 2.35 6.16
N GLU A 91 -5.60 1.31 5.39
CA GLU A 91 -5.74 1.36 3.95
C GLU A 91 -7.25 1.27 3.59
N PRO A 92 -7.79 2.18 2.75
CA PRO A 92 -9.19 2.15 2.34
C PRO A 92 -9.50 0.99 1.39
N THR A 93 -9.55 -0.23 1.91
CA THR A 93 -9.88 -1.46 1.18
C THR A 93 -10.78 -2.36 1.99
N ASP A 94 -11.59 -3.16 1.31
CA ASP A 94 -12.44 -4.19 1.90
C ASP A 94 -11.71 -5.54 2.05
N LYS A 95 -10.49 -5.66 1.52
CA LYS A 95 -9.72 -6.92 1.51
C LYS A 95 -8.98 -7.13 2.82
N ILE A 96 -9.46 -8.07 3.63
CA ILE A 96 -8.86 -8.55 4.89
C ILE A 96 -7.63 -9.41 4.59
N GLY A 97 -6.54 -8.84 4.09
CA GLY A 97 -5.31 -9.61 3.87
C GLY A 97 -5.32 -10.54 2.66
N GLN A 98 -6.32 -10.40 1.77
CA GLN A 98 -6.55 -11.32 0.64
C GLN A 98 -5.56 -11.17 -0.51
N THR A 99 -4.33 -10.75 -0.22
CA THR A 99 -3.37 -10.28 -1.23
C THR A 99 -2.16 -11.20 -1.36
N GLY A 100 -2.05 -12.21 -0.50
CA GLY A 100 -0.97 -13.21 -0.55
C GLY A 100 0.32 -12.75 0.13
N MET A 101 0.37 -11.51 0.64
CA MET A 101 1.58 -10.90 1.20
C MET A 101 1.22 -9.93 2.33
N ALA A 102 2.02 -9.91 3.39
CA ALA A 102 1.91 -8.91 4.45
C ALA A 102 2.41 -7.56 3.95
N ALA A 103 1.97 -6.47 4.58
CA ALA A 103 2.55 -5.16 4.34
C ALA A 103 4.05 -5.18 4.68
N LEU A 104 4.85 -4.44 3.93
CA LEU A 104 6.30 -4.44 4.05
C LEU A 104 6.89 -3.03 3.99
N LEU A 105 8.08 -2.88 4.56
CA LEU A 105 8.89 -1.68 4.40
C LEU A 105 9.89 -1.88 3.26
N GLN A 106 9.98 -0.91 2.36
CA GLN A 106 10.94 -0.96 1.26
C GLN A 106 11.45 0.44 0.88
N ASP A 107 12.77 0.57 0.74
CA ASP A 107 13.43 1.79 0.25
C ASP A 107 13.37 1.82 -1.30
N ILE A 108 12.23 2.26 -1.82
CA ILE A 108 11.95 2.22 -3.27
C ILE A 108 12.71 3.30 -4.06
N ASP A 109 13.05 4.42 -3.41
CA ASP A 109 13.67 5.60 -4.04
C ASP A 109 15.15 5.80 -3.69
N HIS A 110 15.71 4.96 -2.80
CA HIS A 110 17.05 5.08 -2.24
C HIS A 110 17.30 6.30 -1.34
N SER A 111 16.25 6.86 -0.77
CA SER A 111 16.38 7.93 0.21
C SER A 111 16.97 7.44 1.53
N GLY A 112 17.06 6.12 1.74
CA GLY A 112 17.39 5.50 3.03
C GLY A 112 16.22 5.51 4.01
N THR A 113 15.06 6.08 3.63
CA THR A 113 13.82 6.04 4.40
C THR A 113 12.84 5.12 3.69
N PRO A 114 12.56 3.92 4.21
CA PRO A 114 11.62 3.02 3.56
C PRO A 114 10.20 3.58 3.59
N VAL A 115 9.44 3.29 2.54
CA VAL A 115 7.99 3.47 2.52
C VAL A 115 7.30 2.20 2.99
N LEU A 116 6.09 2.33 3.52
CA LEU A 116 5.20 1.20 3.75
C LEU A 116 4.46 0.87 2.44
N LEU A 117 4.68 -0.34 1.95
CA LEU A 117 3.95 -0.91 0.83
C LEU A 117 2.85 -1.82 1.37
N VAL A 118 1.60 -1.50 1.04
CA VAL A 118 0.44 -2.32 1.36
C VAL A 118 -0.04 -2.94 0.05
N VAL A 119 0.18 -4.24 -0.12
CA VAL A 119 -0.35 -4.96 -1.28
C VAL A 119 -1.88 -5.00 -1.14
N THR A 120 -2.61 -4.39 -2.09
CA THR A 120 -4.06 -4.16 -2.00
C THR A 120 -4.89 -5.18 -2.79
N GLY A 121 -4.24 -6.05 -3.56
CA GLY A 121 -4.86 -7.19 -4.24
C GLY A 121 -3.81 -8.25 -4.57
N ARG A 122 -4.24 -9.48 -4.87
CA ARG A 122 -3.31 -10.56 -5.26
C ARG A 122 -2.48 -10.27 -6.49
N GLY A 123 -2.88 -9.27 -7.27
CA GLY A 123 -2.34 -9.07 -8.60
C GLY A 123 -2.67 -10.22 -9.53
N GLY A 124 -1.85 -10.37 -10.55
CA GLY A 124 -1.88 -11.51 -11.47
C GLY A 124 -0.48 -11.78 -12.00
N THR A 125 -0.38 -12.45 -13.14
CA THR A 125 0.91 -12.64 -13.83
C THR A 125 1.58 -11.32 -14.23
N GLY A 126 0.82 -10.21 -14.26
CA GLY A 126 1.29 -8.87 -14.58
C GLY A 126 2.03 -8.14 -13.45
N GLY A 127 1.88 -8.57 -12.21
CA GLY A 127 2.36 -7.85 -11.03
C GLY A 127 1.23 -7.58 -10.02
N GLU A 128 1.54 -6.80 -8.99
CA GLU A 128 0.65 -6.58 -7.84
C GLU A 128 0.31 -5.09 -7.68
N PRO A 129 -0.96 -4.76 -7.37
CA PRO A 129 -1.31 -3.40 -6.96
C PRO A 129 -0.87 -3.16 -5.51
N MET A 130 -0.26 -2.01 -5.27
CA MET A 130 0.27 -1.63 -3.97
C MET A 130 -0.09 -0.18 -3.65
N ALA A 131 -0.65 0.04 -2.47
CA ALA A 131 -0.73 1.38 -1.89
C ALA A 131 0.62 1.73 -1.24
N VAL A 132 1.03 2.98 -1.41
CA VAL A 132 2.31 3.51 -0.93
C VAL A 132 2.02 4.51 0.17
N TRP A 133 2.59 4.27 1.35
CA TRP A 133 2.49 5.13 2.52
C TRP A 133 3.88 5.64 2.90
N ARG A 134 4.02 6.96 2.94
CA ARG A 134 5.29 7.63 3.21
C ARG A 134 5.33 8.11 4.64
N GLN A 135 6.46 7.91 5.31
CA GLN A 135 6.70 8.50 6.61
C GLN A 135 7.12 9.97 6.44
N THR A 136 6.44 10.89 7.12
CA THR A 136 6.69 12.34 7.02
C THR A 136 6.53 13.04 8.38
N GLY A 137 6.93 14.31 8.44
CA GLY A 137 6.75 15.19 9.60
C GLY A 137 7.63 14.90 10.83
N GLN A 138 7.38 15.70 11.88
CA GLN A 138 7.94 15.58 13.22
C GLN A 138 6.83 15.89 14.25
N PRO A 139 6.36 14.90 15.05
CA PRO A 139 6.78 13.49 15.06
C PRO A 139 6.46 12.77 13.74
N LYS A 140 7.24 11.71 13.47
CA LYS A 140 7.08 10.84 12.30
C LYS A 140 5.67 10.23 12.30
N HIS A 141 4.98 10.31 11.17
CA HIS A 141 3.67 9.68 10.92
C HIS A 141 3.55 9.26 9.46
N PHE A 142 2.59 8.41 9.12
CA PHE A 142 2.38 7.89 7.78
C PHE A 142 1.29 8.64 7.03
N VAL A 143 1.58 9.00 5.78
CA VAL A 143 0.59 9.57 4.87
C VAL A 143 0.49 8.73 3.61
N ARG A 144 -0.74 8.48 3.14
CA ARG A 144 -0.97 7.74 1.89
C ARG A 144 -0.50 8.58 0.72
N ALA A 145 0.60 8.16 0.09
CA ALA A 145 1.27 8.91 -0.96
C ALA A 145 0.67 8.64 -2.34
N GLY A 146 0.18 7.44 -2.59
CA GLY A 146 -0.40 7.05 -3.88
C GLY A 146 -0.45 5.53 -4.04
N GLU A 147 -0.46 5.09 -5.28
CA GLU A 147 -0.50 3.68 -5.65
C GLU A 147 0.53 3.41 -6.75
N LEU A 148 1.00 2.17 -6.81
CA LEU A 148 1.81 1.66 -7.91
C LEU A 148 1.37 0.24 -8.28
N PHE A 149 1.79 -0.22 -9.46
CA PHE A 149 1.51 -1.56 -9.95
C PHE A 149 2.78 -2.21 -10.52
N GLY A 150 2.97 -3.50 -10.27
CA GLY A 150 4.05 -4.29 -10.87
C GLY A 150 4.74 -5.19 -9.85
N PHE A 151 5.95 -5.64 -10.16
CA PHE A 151 6.76 -6.44 -9.24
C PHE A 151 7.50 -5.53 -8.25
N ARG A 152 7.78 -6.05 -7.05
CA ARG A 152 8.51 -5.33 -5.99
C ARG A 152 10.03 -5.21 -6.23
N THR A 153 10.47 -5.34 -7.48
CA THR A 153 11.83 -5.03 -7.91
C THR A 153 11.83 -3.62 -8.47
N PHE A 154 12.53 -2.71 -7.79
CA PHE A 154 12.53 -1.30 -8.13
C PHE A 154 13.80 -0.91 -8.87
N TYR A 155 13.61 -0.16 -9.96
CA TYR A 155 14.63 0.45 -10.78
C TYR A 155 14.71 1.93 -10.46
N ARG A 156 15.87 2.51 -10.71
CA ARG A 156 16.18 3.89 -10.33
C ARG A 156 16.95 4.54 -11.46
N THR A 157 16.77 5.84 -11.57
CA THR A 157 17.37 6.66 -12.62
C THR A 157 18.26 7.73 -11.97
N PRO A 158 19.36 8.13 -12.62
CA PRO A 158 20.20 9.23 -12.13
C PRO A 158 19.43 10.55 -11.92
N GLU A 159 18.32 10.74 -12.62
CA GLU A 159 17.47 11.93 -12.58
C GLU A 159 16.54 11.96 -11.35
N GLY A 160 16.60 10.94 -10.49
CA GLY A 160 15.80 10.86 -9.26
C GLY A 160 14.42 10.23 -9.45
N PHE A 161 14.12 9.65 -10.61
CA PHE A 161 12.95 8.78 -10.77
C PHE A 161 13.25 7.38 -10.26
N PHE A 162 12.21 6.72 -9.77
CA PHE A 162 12.22 5.34 -9.32
C PHE A 162 10.94 4.66 -9.76
N GLY A 163 10.97 3.35 -9.96
CA GLY A 163 9.80 2.67 -10.49
C GLY A 163 9.98 1.19 -10.58
N ASN A 164 9.01 0.52 -11.15
CA ASN A 164 9.00 -0.93 -11.20
C ASN A 164 8.38 -1.45 -12.49
N TYR A 165 8.72 -2.69 -12.80
CA TYR A 165 8.28 -3.38 -14.00
C TYR A 165 6.98 -4.16 -13.74
N ALA A 166 6.10 -4.17 -14.73
CA ALA A 166 4.88 -4.98 -14.79
C ALA A 166 4.84 -5.76 -16.12
N HIS A 167 4.40 -7.02 -16.07
CA HIS A 167 4.21 -7.83 -17.28
C HIS A 167 2.89 -7.49 -17.98
N VAL A 168 2.93 -7.40 -19.31
CA VAL A 168 1.73 -7.33 -20.19
C VAL A 168 1.62 -8.59 -21.06
N GLY A 169 2.57 -9.52 -20.90
CA GLY A 169 2.60 -10.82 -21.55
C GLY A 169 3.94 -11.50 -21.32
N SER A 170 4.17 -12.62 -22.02
CA SER A 170 5.42 -13.39 -21.90
C SER A 170 6.64 -12.68 -22.50
N GLY A 171 6.45 -11.76 -23.45
CA GLY A 171 7.52 -11.04 -24.13
C GLY A 171 7.42 -9.52 -24.08
N ALA A 172 6.49 -8.96 -23.30
CA ALA A 172 6.28 -7.52 -23.20
C ALA A 172 5.84 -7.10 -21.81
N GLY A 173 6.07 -5.84 -21.49
CA GLY A 173 5.68 -5.24 -20.23
C GLY A 173 5.83 -3.73 -20.24
N VAL A 174 5.63 -3.16 -19.06
CA VAL A 174 5.66 -1.72 -18.81
C VAL A 174 6.56 -1.45 -17.62
N VAL A 175 7.38 -0.41 -17.70
CA VAL A 175 8.04 0.16 -16.53
C VAL A 175 7.43 1.51 -16.24
N THR A 176 6.81 1.65 -15.08
CA THR A 176 6.29 2.95 -14.62
C THR A 176 7.31 3.57 -13.69
N LEU A 177 7.82 4.74 -14.07
CA LEU A 177 8.72 5.57 -13.27
C LEU A 177 7.94 6.70 -12.61
N TYR A 178 8.15 6.82 -11.32
CA TYR A 178 7.54 7.77 -10.43
C TYR A 178 8.57 8.76 -9.90
N ARG A 179 8.06 9.83 -9.31
CA ARG A 179 8.82 10.76 -8.46
C ARG A 179 7.96 11.20 -7.29
N TRP A 180 8.59 11.76 -6.28
CA TRP A 180 7.87 12.47 -5.22
C TRP A 180 7.47 13.87 -5.67
N ASN A 181 6.22 14.24 -5.39
CA ASN A 181 5.73 15.61 -5.41
C ASN A 181 5.22 15.95 -4.00
N GLY A 182 6.11 16.48 -3.17
CA GLY A 182 5.89 16.56 -1.73
C GLY A 182 5.72 15.14 -1.15
N ASP A 183 4.60 14.91 -0.47
CA ASP A 183 4.24 13.61 0.10
C ASP A 183 3.40 12.73 -0.84
N ARG A 184 3.24 13.12 -2.11
CA ARG A 184 2.50 12.35 -3.11
C ARG A 184 3.43 11.62 -4.08
N LEU A 185 3.06 10.39 -4.41
CA LEU A 185 3.68 9.64 -5.49
C LEU A 185 3.07 10.10 -6.81
N ALA A 186 3.90 10.61 -7.72
CA ALA A 186 3.47 11.07 -9.02
C ALA A 186 4.08 10.20 -10.11
N GLU A 187 3.25 9.66 -11.00
CA GLU A 187 3.71 9.03 -12.23
C GLU A 187 4.36 10.10 -13.13
N ALA A 188 5.53 9.78 -13.67
CA ALA A 188 6.32 10.72 -14.46
C ALA A 188 6.64 10.20 -15.85
N VAL A 189 7.07 8.95 -15.96
CA VAL A 189 7.48 8.35 -17.23
C VAL A 189 6.96 6.92 -17.27
N VAL A 190 6.44 6.49 -18.41
CA VAL A 190 6.05 5.11 -18.65
C VAL A 190 6.82 4.62 -19.85
N LEU A 191 7.53 3.50 -19.68
CA LEU A 191 8.28 2.84 -20.74
C LEU A 191 7.55 1.58 -21.16
N ASP A 192 7.27 1.46 -22.45
CA ASP A 192 6.89 0.18 -23.02
C ASP A 192 8.18 -0.59 -23.31
N VAL A 193 8.25 -1.83 -22.84
CA VAL A 193 9.41 -2.69 -23.00
C VAL A 193 9.00 -4.05 -23.54
N GLN A 194 9.84 -4.64 -24.37
CA GLN A 194 9.60 -5.97 -24.92
C GLN A 194 10.89 -6.69 -25.29
N VAL A 195 10.81 -8.01 -25.45
CA VAL A 195 11.91 -8.79 -25.98
C VAL A 195 12.15 -8.45 -27.46
N PRO A 196 13.40 -8.54 -27.93
CA PRO A 196 13.76 -8.43 -29.33
C PRO A 196 12.88 -9.24 -30.27
N GLY A 197 12.37 -8.60 -31.32
CA GLY A 197 11.56 -9.28 -32.34
C GLY A 197 10.12 -9.59 -31.91
N TRP A 198 9.71 -9.16 -30.71
CA TRP A 198 8.30 -9.16 -30.34
C TRP A 198 7.49 -8.25 -31.26
N LEU A 199 6.27 -8.66 -31.61
CA LEU A 199 5.44 -7.96 -32.57
C LEU A 199 5.03 -6.59 -32.04
N LYS A 200 5.44 -5.54 -32.74
CA LYS A 200 4.97 -4.17 -32.52
C LYS A 200 3.63 -3.99 -33.23
N ARG A 201 2.80 -3.04 -32.77
CA ARG A 201 1.55 -2.73 -33.46
C ARG A 201 1.88 -2.24 -34.89
N PRO A 202 1.09 -2.59 -35.92
CA PRO A 202 1.38 -2.19 -37.29
C PRO A 202 1.46 -0.67 -37.50
N ASP A 203 0.77 0.08 -36.65
CA ASP A 203 0.68 1.55 -36.62
C ASP A 203 1.66 2.19 -35.61
N ASP A 204 2.50 1.39 -34.95
CA ASP A 204 3.50 1.90 -34.00
C ASP A 204 4.63 2.62 -34.76
N THR A 205 4.61 3.95 -34.69
CA THR A 205 5.61 4.83 -35.32
C THR A 205 6.66 5.32 -34.34
N ARG A 206 6.62 4.87 -33.09
CA ARG A 206 7.52 5.34 -32.03
C ARG A 206 8.94 4.85 -32.27
N GLU A 207 9.89 5.62 -31.76
CA GLU A 207 11.29 5.22 -31.76
C GLU A 207 11.51 4.14 -30.68
N TRP A 208 11.87 2.94 -31.12
CA TRP A 208 12.24 1.84 -30.24
C TRP A 208 13.75 1.70 -30.17
N ILE A 209 14.28 1.82 -28.96
CA ILE A 209 15.71 1.74 -28.68
C ILE A 209 16.04 0.36 -28.15
N ARG A 210 17.01 -0.28 -28.78
CA ARG A 210 17.56 -1.56 -28.32
C ARG A 210 18.62 -1.33 -27.26
N ASN A 211 18.45 -1.94 -26.10
CA ASN A 211 19.46 -2.01 -25.05
C ASN A 211 19.57 -3.45 -24.51
N GLY A 212 20.67 -4.14 -24.83
CA GLY A 212 20.83 -5.56 -24.48
C GLY A 212 19.75 -6.45 -25.09
N LYS A 213 18.99 -7.15 -24.24
CA LYS A 213 17.85 -8.01 -24.63
C LYS A 213 16.49 -7.31 -24.48
N THR A 214 16.47 -5.97 -24.54
CA THR A 214 15.25 -5.18 -24.36
C THR A 214 15.10 -4.19 -25.53
N ASP A 215 13.96 -4.24 -26.22
CA ASP A 215 13.44 -3.10 -26.99
C ASP A 215 12.65 -2.21 -26.01
N CYS A 216 12.91 -0.91 -26.00
CA CYS A 216 12.27 0.05 -25.09
C CYS A 216 11.83 1.31 -25.85
N THR A 217 10.70 1.89 -25.47
CA THR A 217 10.24 3.20 -25.95
C THR A 217 9.44 3.94 -24.88
N ILE A 218 9.16 5.22 -25.09
CA ILE A 218 8.19 5.97 -24.26
C ILE A 218 6.78 5.51 -24.63
N SER A 219 5.99 5.16 -23.62
CA SER A 219 4.59 4.78 -23.83
C SER A 219 3.78 5.97 -24.34
N ASP A 220 2.97 5.71 -25.36
CA ASP A 220 1.98 6.65 -25.90
C ASP A 220 0.56 6.34 -25.44
N ASP A 221 0.41 5.40 -24.48
CA ASP A 221 -0.88 5.07 -23.91
C ASP A 221 -1.53 6.33 -23.32
N ASP A 222 -2.83 6.46 -23.50
CA ASP A 222 -3.63 7.55 -22.95
C ASP A 222 -4.79 6.99 -22.11
N TYR A 223 -4.59 5.83 -21.48
CA TYR A 223 -5.57 5.27 -20.57
C TYR A 223 -5.19 5.55 -19.09
N PRO A 224 -6.14 6.03 -18.26
CA PRO A 224 -7.42 6.60 -18.66
C PRO A 224 -7.23 7.89 -19.51
N PRO A 225 -8.22 8.31 -20.31
CA PRO A 225 -8.11 9.47 -21.19
C PRO A 225 -7.48 10.69 -20.52
N GLY A 226 -6.43 11.25 -21.14
CA GLY A 226 -5.63 12.36 -20.60
C GLY A 226 -4.41 11.95 -19.77
N ALA A 227 -4.17 10.65 -19.55
CA ALA A 227 -2.98 10.15 -18.86
C ALA A 227 -1.69 10.52 -19.59
N LEU A 228 -1.66 10.45 -20.93
CA LEU A 228 -0.48 10.81 -21.73
C LEU A 228 -0.10 12.27 -21.54
N ALA A 229 -1.10 13.16 -21.60
CA ALA A 229 -0.89 14.59 -21.40
C ALA A 229 -0.37 14.90 -19.98
N THR A 230 -0.93 14.22 -18.98
CA THR A 230 -0.52 14.35 -17.57
C THR A 230 0.93 13.89 -17.36
N ARG A 231 1.30 12.72 -17.90
CA ARG A 231 2.67 12.21 -17.87
C ARG A 231 3.64 13.15 -18.58
N THR A 232 3.28 13.62 -19.77
CA THR A 232 4.09 14.56 -20.55
C THR A 232 4.33 15.86 -19.78
N ALA A 233 3.31 16.38 -19.10
CA ALA A 233 3.45 17.56 -18.25
C ALA A 233 4.33 17.27 -17.02
N SER A 234 4.18 16.11 -16.39
CA SER A 234 5.01 15.67 -15.25
C SER A 234 6.49 15.54 -15.65
N MET A 235 6.76 14.93 -16.80
CA MET A 235 8.08 14.80 -17.41
C MET A 235 8.72 16.17 -17.65
N ARG A 236 8.01 17.10 -18.29
CA ARG A 236 8.49 18.48 -18.50
C ARG A 236 8.73 19.21 -17.18
N ALA A 237 7.84 19.06 -16.21
CA ALA A 237 7.99 19.64 -14.88
C ALA A 237 9.14 19.00 -14.08
N ALA A 238 9.71 17.90 -14.54
CA ALA A 238 10.92 17.29 -14.01
C ALA A 238 12.18 17.70 -14.79
N GLY A 239 12.07 18.62 -15.76
CA GLY A 239 13.18 19.06 -16.61
C GLY A 239 13.56 18.06 -17.69
N ILE A 240 12.71 17.07 -17.97
CA ILE A 240 12.93 16.07 -19.02
C ILE A 240 12.23 16.54 -20.30
N ASP A 241 12.95 16.51 -21.41
CA ASP A 241 12.40 16.80 -22.72
C ASP A 241 11.74 15.54 -23.31
N PRO A 242 10.40 15.55 -23.55
CA PRO A 242 9.71 14.41 -24.15
C PRO A 242 10.29 13.95 -25.49
N ALA A 243 10.91 14.84 -26.26
CA ALA A 243 11.49 14.50 -27.55
C ALA A 243 12.75 13.62 -27.43
N THR A 244 13.45 13.68 -26.30
CA THR A 244 14.70 12.92 -26.07
C THR A 244 14.58 11.88 -24.96
N ALA A 245 13.43 11.85 -24.26
CA ALA A 245 13.18 10.96 -23.14
C ALA A 245 13.38 9.48 -23.47
N ALA A 246 13.00 9.02 -24.67
CA ALA A 246 13.21 7.64 -25.10
C ALA A 246 14.70 7.28 -25.05
N GLN A 247 15.54 8.09 -25.71
CA GLN A 247 17.00 7.91 -25.72
C GLN A 247 17.60 7.96 -24.31
N GLN A 248 17.13 8.91 -23.50
CA GLN A 248 17.62 9.12 -22.14
C GLN A 248 17.33 7.94 -21.21
N PHE A 249 16.10 7.42 -21.19
CA PHE A 249 15.71 6.34 -20.27
C PHE A 249 16.02 4.95 -20.80
N CYS A 250 15.76 4.67 -22.08
CA CYS A 250 15.91 3.32 -22.62
C CYS A 250 17.37 2.86 -22.70
N THR A 251 18.34 3.79 -22.73
CA THR A 251 19.78 3.45 -22.72
C THR A 251 20.36 3.24 -21.33
N GLN A 252 19.58 3.44 -20.26
CA GLN A 252 20.09 3.25 -18.91
C GLN A 252 20.46 1.78 -18.64
N PRO A 253 21.55 1.50 -17.89
CA PRO A 253 22.05 0.13 -17.73
C PRO A 253 21.04 -0.87 -17.19
N TRP A 254 20.14 -0.43 -16.31
CA TRP A 254 19.13 -1.31 -15.70
C TRP A 254 18.09 -1.81 -16.72
N VAL A 255 17.82 -1.07 -17.81
CA VAL A 255 16.86 -1.47 -18.85
C VAL A 255 17.31 -2.74 -19.56
N ALA A 256 18.63 -2.92 -19.75
CA ALA A 256 19.21 -4.12 -20.33
C ALA A 256 19.00 -5.38 -19.48
N THR A 257 18.61 -5.22 -18.21
CA THR A 257 18.45 -6.33 -17.24
C THR A 257 17.02 -6.83 -17.11
N LEU A 258 16.05 -6.15 -17.75
CA LEU A 258 14.63 -6.45 -17.65
C LEU A 258 14.29 -7.85 -18.20
N TYR A 259 14.94 -8.25 -19.30
CA TYR A 259 14.79 -9.58 -19.89
C TYR A 259 16.12 -10.34 -19.84
N ARG A 260 16.08 -11.59 -19.37
CA ARG A 260 17.25 -12.46 -19.20
C ARG A 260 17.26 -13.60 -20.20
#